data_AF-A0AB35T5S9-F1
#
_entry.id   AF-A0AB35T5S9-F1
#
_cell.length_a   1.000
_cell.length_b   1.000
_cell.length_c   1.000
_cell.angle_alpha   90.00
_cell.angle_beta   90.00
_cell.angle_gamma   90.00
#
_symmetry.space_group_name_H-M   'P 1'
#
loop_
_entity.id
_entity.type
_entity.pdbx_description
1 polymer ?
#
loop_
_entity_poly.entity_id
_entity_poly.type
_entity_poly.pdbx_seq_one_letter_code
_entity_poly.pdbx_strand_id
1 'polypeptide(L)'
;MIAGAVALLVSFPVGAQQEEEVPENGPVQGPAQAAVVTQEEVEEARQQLSGIQEEVGVAYTDYTDALGELESLNAEISSTSDELIAAEARLVEAQNNLDGTASKVYRSGNMGFMDVLVGVESFSDFVARLQLWLKILTHQQAEVKEVEEIRNALAAEQQRLEEQRQSRSDAVEEAAARRSDAAALEMEATSYLNSLNSELRAAVEAQLFTQQQAAEEQERILAAREAELAASIQAQAEEAARKAAERQAAAEEAAAAQQAAEEEAARQAELAEQEAERRAAELAEEAEAARAAAEEEAARQAEIAAQERAAAEQAEQEEAARQARIAAEEAAAAQQAAEEEAARQAELAEQEAARQAEIAAQEQAAAERAAQEEAERQAQIAAQEQAAAEAAAAQAAAEEEAARQAELAEQQAIAEQQAAEQAAAEEQAAQQEQYNQNSGVTTPVGGTAPADGTTTGGTTTTGGTTTGGTTTTDGTQTGGTTTTGGTQTGGTQTGGTTPTGGTQTGGNLTGSGASASGNWQPHVASVANTVSQMFGVPATTYPGHSPSEDLAIDFMTYENTALGQQIADHLAANADGYGISYIMWNDQFFSTFPNYRGGAYSWVNWGDGQHYDHVHVSFCSSGQSGSYC
;
A
#
# COMPACT_ATOMS: atom_id res chain seq x y z
N MET A 1 -1.93 -45.44 35.06
CA MET A 1 -1.96 -46.89 35.43
C MET A 1 -2.06 -46.99 36.94
N ILE A 2 -3.28 -47.11 37.49
CA ILE A 2 -3.51 -47.19 38.95
C ILE A 2 -4.52 -48.32 39.21
N ALA A 3 -4.07 -49.56 39.08
CA ALA A 3 -4.87 -50.76 39.33
C ALA A 3 -3.93 -51.96 39.55
N GLY A 4 -3.59 -52.27 40.81
CA GLY A 4 -2.81 -53.47 41.15
C GLY A 4 -1.80 -53.32 42.28
N ALA A 5 -2.26 -53.10 43.52
CA ALA A 5 -1.44 -53.24 44.73
C ALA A 5 -2.25 -53.41 46.05
N VAL A 6 -3.49 -53.92 46.02
CA VAL A 6 -4.32 -54.15 47.23
C VAL A 6 -4.96 -55.54 47.18
N ALA A 7 -4.13 -56.58 47.21
CA ALA A 7 -4.55 -57.98 47.21
C ALA A 7 -3.45 -58.91 47.78
N LEU A 8 -2.85 -58.52 48.91
CA LEU A 8 -1.76 -59.28 49.55
C LEU A 8 -1.86 -59.42 51.07
N LEU A 9 -3.07 -59.29 51.63
CA LEU A 9 -3.39 -59.92 52.92
C LEU A 9 -3.39 -61.43 52.69
N VAL A 10 -2.35 -62.11 53.19
CA VAL A 10 -2.11 -63.53 52.91
C VAL A 10 -3.10 -64.39 53.69
N SER A 11 -4.12 -64.91 53.01
CA SER A 11 -5.02 -65.91 53.56
C SER A 11 -4.31 -67.26 53.68
N PHE A 12 -3.66 -67.50 54.82
CA PHE A 12 -3.27 -68.84 55.25
C PHE A 12 -4.50 -69.61 55.75
N PRO A 13 -4.67 -70.90 55.37
CA PRO A 13 -5.87 -71.65 55.74
C PRO A 13 -5.82 -72.11 57.21
N VAL A 14 -6.89 -71.80 57.95
CA VAL A 14 -7.21 -72.50 59.21
C VAL A 14 -7.34 -74.00 58.92
N GLY A 15 -6.74 -74.81 59.79
CA GLY A 15 -6.32 -76.17 59.44
C GLY A 15 -7.43 -77.20 59.22
N ALA A 16 -7.06 -78.26 58.48
CA ALA A 16 -7.84 -79.50 58.38
C ALA A 16 -7.04 -80.62 59.06
N GLN A 17 -7.44 -81.02 60.27
CA GLN A 17 -6.91 -82.22 60.91
C GLN A 17 -7.45 -83.46 60.17
N GLN A 18 -6.58 -84.43 59.90
CA GLN A 18 -6.98 -85.72 59.35
C GLN A 18 -7.23 -86.70 60.49
N GLU A 19 -8.45 -87.24 60.57
CA GLU A 19 -8.74 -88.41 61.38
C GLU A 19 -8.07 -89.64 60.73
N GLU A 20 -7.09 -90.25 61.40
CA GLU A 20 -6.49 -91.52 60.97
C GLU A 20 -6.97 -92.66 61.90
N GLU A 21 -7.40 -93.79 61.31
CA GLU A 21 -8.15 -94.83 62.02
C GLU A 21 -7.32 -95.64 63.02
N VAL A 22 -7.94 -96.00 64.15
CA VAL A 22 -7.36 -96.86 65.19
C VAL A 22 -7.58 -98.35 64.87
N PRO A 23 -6.52 -99.18 64.75
CA PRO A 23 -6.63 -100.63 64.78
C PRO A 23 -6.49 -101.18 66.21
N GLU A 24 -7.25 -102.24 66.54
CA GLU A 24 -7.47 -102.67 67.93
C GLU A 24 -6.64 -103.91 68.38
N ASN A 25 -6.10 -103.82 69.60
CA ASN A 25 -5.84 -104.91 70.57
C ASN A 25 -4.71 -105.96 70.36
N GLY A 26 -3.90 -106.15 71.42
CA GLY A 26 -2.84 -107.18 71.53
C GLY A 26 -1.88 -106.93 72.72
N PRO A 27 -1.92 -107.70 73.84
CA PRO A 27 -1.36 -107.23 75.12
C PRO A 27 0.00 -107.80 75.54
N VAL A 28 0.80 -106.98 76.23
CA VAL A 28 1.83 -107.43 77.20
C VAL A 28 1.85 -106.47 78.40
N GLN A 29 2.02 -106.98 79.62
CA GLN A 29 2.07 -106.17 80.85
C GLN A 29 3.51 -105.87 81.30
N GLY A 30 3.71 -104.66 81.82
CA GLY A 30 4.81 -104.30 82.71
C GLY A 30 4.27 -103.34 83.79
N PRO A 31 4.76 -103.39 85.06
CA PRO A 31 4.20 -102.57 86.12
C PRO A 31 4.58 -101.10 85.91
N ALA A 32 3.59 -100.25 85.68
CA ALA A 32 3.76 -98.81 85.67
C ALA A 32 4.23 -98.34 87.06
N GLN A 33 5.42 -97.74 87.12
CA GLN A 33 5.72 -96.78 88.17
C GLN A 33 4.99 -95.51 87.79
N ALA A 34 3.84 -95.23 88.42
CA ALA A 34 3.23 -93.92 88.33
C ALA A 34 4.24 -92.91 88.90
N ALA A 35 4.74 -92.02 88.05
CA ALA A 35 5.63 -90.96 88.48
C ALA A 35 4.79 -89.99 89.32
N VAL A 36 4.92 -90.07 90.65
CA VAL A 36 4.13 -89.27 91.57
C VAL A 36 4.50 -87.79 91.38
N VAL A 37 3.72 -87.11 90.54
CA VAL A 37 3.89 -85.70 90.23
C VAL A 37 3.93 -84.90 91.54
N THR A 38 5.06 -84.27 91.78
CA THR A 38 5.30 -83.46 92.97
C THR A 38 4.65 -82.09 92.83
N GLN A 39 4.35 -81.43 93.96
CA GLN A 39 3.92 -80.02 93.89
C GLN A 39 4.99 -79.10 93.31
N GLU A 40 6.27 -79.47 93.41
CA GLU A 40 7.40 -78.70 92.92
C GLU A 40 7.43 -78.70 91.38
N GLU A 41 7.25 -79.86 90.75
CA GLU A 41 7.07 -79.99 89.29
C GLU A 41 5.81 -79.27 88.77
N VAL A 42 4.71 -79.28 89.53
CA VAL A 42 3.47 -78.54 89.16
C VAL A 42 3.70 -77.03 89.19
N GLU A 43 4.40 -76.52 90.20
CA GLU A 43 4.61 -75.08 90.35
C GLU A 43 5.69 -74.56 89.39
N GLU A 44 6.75 -75.34 89.11
CA GLU A 44 7.71 -75.05 88.04
C GLU A 44 7.03 -75.06 86.66
N ALA A 45 6.17 -76.05 86.39
CA ALA A 45 5.44 -76.13 85.13
C ALA A 45 4.52 -74.91 84.91
N ARG A 46 3.87 -74.42 85.99
CA ARG A 46 3.07 -73.19 85.98
C ARG A 46 3.91 -71.93 85.80
N GLN A 47 5.11 -71.85 86.39
CA GLN A 47 5.96 -70.67 86.22
C GLN A 47 6.44 -70.51 84.77
N GLN A 48 6.91 -71.58 84.12
CA GLN A 48 7.33 -71.49 82.72
C GLN A 48 6.15 -71.17 81.79
N LEU A 49 4.99 -71.81 81.98
CA LEU A 49 3.77 -71.48 81.24
C LEU A 49 3.38 -70.00 81.41
N SER A 50 3.40 -69.49 82.65
CA SER A 50 3.08 -68.09 82.93
C SER A 50 4.07 -67.11 82.31
N GLY A 51 5.35 -67.49 82.16
CA GLY A 51 6.35 -66.67 81.48
C GLY A 51 6.09 -66.56 79.98
N ILE A 52 5.87 -67.70 79.30
CA ILE A 52 5.50 -67.71 77.87
C ILE A 52 4.21 -66.91 77.65
N GLN A 53 3.23 -67.01 78.55
CA GLN A 53 1.97 -66.26 78.47
C GLN A 53 2.13 -64.75 78.71
N GLU A 54 3.12 -64.32 79.51
CA GLU A 54 3.47 -62.90 79.64
C GLU A 54 4.13 -62.37 78.35
N GLU A 55 5.01 -63.17 77.72
CA GLU A 55 5.63 -62.84 76.43
C GLU A 55 4.59 -62.79 75.27
N VAL A 56 3.63 -63.73 75.23
CA VAL A 56 2.47 -63.68 74.31
C VAL A 56 1.67 -62.40 74.49
N GLY A 57 1.39 -62.00 75.75
CA GLY A 57 0.66 -60.77 76.05
C GLY A 57 1.39 -59.50 75.60
N VAL A 58 2.72 -59.47 75.71
CA VAL A 58 3.54 -58.37 75.16
C VAL A 58 3.50 -58.37 73.64
N ALA A 59 3.70 -59.52 72.98
CA ALA A 59 3.69 -59.61 71.52
C ALA A 59 2.34 -59.20 70.90
N TYR A 60 1.22 -59.56 71.53
CA TYR A 60 -0.09 -59.06 71.11
C TYR A 60 -0.27 -57.55 71.38
N THR A 61 0.36 -56.99 72.42
CA THR A 61 0.34 -55.55 72.70
C THR A 61 1.10 -54.76 71.62
N ASP A 62 2.35 -55.15 71.35
CA ASP A 62 3.18 -54.60 70.25
C ASP A 62 2.42 -54.65 68.90
N TYR A 63 1.70 -55.76 68.64
CA TYR A 63 0.86 -55.91 67.45
C TYR A 63 -0.37 -54.98 67.45
N THR A 64 -1.06 -54.79 68.59
CA THR A 64 -2.17 -53.82 68.67
C THR A 64 -1.73 -52.37 68.51
N ASP A 65 -0.51 -52.04 68.93
CA ASP A 65 0.04 -50.69 68.76
C ASP A 65 0.43 -50.46 67.29
N ALA A 66 1.08 -51.43 66.64
CA ALA A 66 1.38 -51.37 65.20
C ALA A 66 0.11 -51.24 64.32
N LEU A 67 -1.00 -51.91 64.68
CA LEU A 67 -2.30 -51.71 64.03
C LEU A 67 -2.84 -50.28 64.24
N GLY A 68 -2.59 -49.66 65.41
CA GLY A 68 -2.99 -48.28 65.70
C GLY A 68 -2.18 -47.22 64.94
N GLU A 69 -0.87 -47.45 64.76
CA GLU A 69 -0.04 -46.61 63.92
C GLU A 69 -0.48 -46.70 62.44
N LEU A 70 -0.81 -47.91 61.96
CA LEU A 70 -1.33 -48.14 60.63
C LEU A 70 -2.72 -47.50 60.41
N GLU A 71 -3.61 -47.53 61.41
CA GLU A 71 -4.88 -46.78 61.41
C GLU A 71 -4.63 -45.27 61.28
N SER A 72 -3.74 -44.71 62.12
CA SER A 72 -3.41 -43.28 62.12
C SER A 72 -2.80 -42.83 60.78
N LEU A 73 -1.89 -43.61 60.22
CA LEU A 73 -1.20 -43.27 58.98
C LEU A 73 -2.12 -43.35 57.75
N ASN A 74 -3.10 -44.26 57.73
CA ASN A 74 -4.15 -44.25 56.69
C ASN A 74 -5.09 -43.04 56.84
N ALA A 75 -5.35 -42.55 58.05
CA ALA A 75 -6.10 -41.30 58.24
C ALA A 75 -5.30 -40.07 57.75
N GLU A 76 -3.99 -40.00 58.04
CA GLU A 76 -3.10 -38.96 57.51
C GLU A 76 -3.02 -38.96 55.98
N ILE A 77 -2.80 -40.14 55.36
CA ILE A 77 -2.77 -40.30 53.90
C ILE A 77 -4.07 -39.79 53.27
N SER A 78 -5.22 -40.02 53.91
CA SER A 78 -6.51 -39.51 53.45
C SER A 78 -6.62 -37.98 53.57
N SER A 79 -6.11 -37.37 54.65
CA SER A 79 -6.11 -35.91 54.82
C SER A 79 -5.19 -35.22 53.82
N THR A 80 -3.94 -35.67 53.71
CA THR A 80 -2.96 -35.16 52.73
C THR A 80 -3.44 -35.37 51.30
N SER A 81 -4.16 -36.47 51.00
CA SER A 81 -4.82 -36.64 49.70
C SER A 81 -5.90 -35.58 49.45
N ASP A 82 -6.82 -35.34 50.39
CA ASP A 82 -7.89 -34.33 50.22
C ASP A 82 -7.35 -32.88 50.21
N GLU A 83 -6.26 -32.60 50.92
CA GLU A 83 -5.56 -31.31 50.89
C GLU A 83 -4.87 -31.07 49.54
N LEU A 84 -4.25 -32.11 48.96
CA LEU A 84 -3.67 -32.10 47.62
C LEU A 84 -4.76 -31.92 46.54
N ILE A 85 -5.90 -32.59 46.66
CA ILE A 85 -7.09 -32.40 45.81
C ILE A 85 -7.53 -30.92 45.83
N ALA A 86 -7.58 -30.30 47.01
CA ALA A 86 -7.93 -28.89 47.14
C ALA A 86 -6.82 -27.94 46.64
N ALA A 87 -5.54 -28.34 46.69
CA ALA A 87 -4.42 -27.58 46.12
C ALA A 87 -4.46 -27.59 44.57
N GLU A 88 -4.73 -28.73 43.95
CA GLU A 88 -4.92 -28.85 42.49
C GLU A 88 -6.05 -27.93 41.99
N ALA A 89 -7.21 -27.93 42.66
CA ALA A 89 -8.34 -27.09 42.29
C ALA A 89 -8.00 -25.58 42.36
N ARG A 90 -7.31 -25.15 43.42
CA ARG A 90 -6.84 -23.76 43.58
C ARG A 90 -5.77 -23.39 42.55
N LEU A 91 -4.92 -24.33 42.13
CA LEU A 91 -3.95 -24.10 41.07
C LEU A 91 -4.63 -23.80 39.73
N VAL A 92 -5.66 -24.57 39.37
CA VAL A 92 -6.46 -24.34 38.15
C VAL A 92 -7.20 -23.00 38.21
N GLU A 93 -7.78 -22.63 39.35
CA GLU A 93 -8.42 -21.32 39.54
C GLU A 93 -7.40 -20.15 39.41
N ALA A 94 -6.24 -20.25 40.04
CA ALA A 94 -5.19 -19.24 39.96
C ALA A 94 -4.60 -19.10 38.55
N GLN A 95 -4.44 -20.21 37.82
CA GLN A 95 -4.03 -20.19 36.41
C GLN A 95 -5.09 -19.52 35.52
N ASN A 96 -6.36 -19.91 35.62
CA ASN A 96 -7.46 -19.29 34.85
C ASN A 96 -7.57 -17.77 35.09
N ASN A 97 -7.34 -17.33 36.33
CA ASN A 97 -7.30 -15.90 36.67
C ASN A 97 -6.10 -15.19 36.02
N LEU A 98 -4.90 -15.79 36.10
CA LEU A 98 -3.68 -15.27 35.49
C LEU A 98 -3.79 -15.19 33.96
N ASP A 99 -4.27 -16.25 33.30
CA ASP A 99 -4.50 -16.30 31.85
C ASP A 99 -5.57 -15.28 31.43
N GLY A 100 -6.64 -15.17 32.22
CA GLY A 100 -7.65 -14.14 32.08
C GLY A 100 -7.10 -12.71 32.23
N THR A 101 -6.02 -12.50 32.99
CA THR A 101 -5.33 -11.21 33.11
C THR A 101 -4.33 -11.00 31.97
N ALA A 102 -3.54 -12.01 31.60
CA ALA A 102 -2.59 -11.97 30.49
C ALA A 102 -3.30 -11.69 29.14
N SER A 103 -4.43 -12.35 28.89
CA SER A 103 -5.27 -12.14 27.70
C SER A 103 -5.79 -10.70 27.59
N LYS A 104 -6.13 -10.06 28.73
CA LYS A 104 -6.52 -8.64 28.75
C LYS A 104 -5.34 -7.71 28.42
N VAL A 105 -4.15 -7.99 28.97
CA VAL A 105 -2.92 -7.22 28.68
C VAL A 105 -2.52 -7.36 27.20
N TYR A 106 -2.63 -8.57 26.63
CA TYR A 106 -2.38 -8.81 25.22
C TYR A 106 -3.39 -8.10 24.31
N ARG A 107 -4.70 -8.30 24.54
CA ARG A 107 -5.78 -7.73 23.71
C ARG A 107 -5.88 -6.21 23.77
N SER A 108 -5.54 -5.58 24.90
CA SER A 108 -5.47 -4.12 25.01
C SER A 108 -4.19 -3.54 24.37
N GLY A 109 -3.19 -4.39 24.12
CA GLY A 109 -1.88 -4.00 23.65
C GLY A 109 -1.06 -3.30 24.74
N ASN A 110 0.19 -3.75 24.94
CA ASN A 110 1.14 -3.11 25.87
C ASN A 110 1.41 -1.61 25.52
N MET A 111 1.01 -1.20 24.31
CA MET A 111 0.86 0.18 23.83
C MET A 111 0.18 1.12 24.85
N GLY A 112 -0.83 0.62 25.57
CA GLY A 112 -1.74 1.44 26.39
C GLY A 112 -1.06 2.23 27.51
N PHE A 113 0.03 1.74 28.11
CA PHE A 113 0.67 2.42 29.25
C PHE A 113 1.22 3.81 28.89
N MET A 114 1.99 3.91 27.79
CA MET A 114 2.56 5.20 27.37
C MET A 114 1.47 6.15 26.88
N ASP A 115 0.48 5.66 26.13
CA ASP A 115 -0.59 6.50 25.58
C ASP A 115 -1.50 7.05 26.69
N VAL A 116 -1.85 6.23 27.69
CA VAL A 116 -2.66 6.63 28.86
C VAL A 116 -1.91 7.58 29.80
N LEU A 117 -0.58 7.56 29.82
CA LEU A 117 0.24 8.52 30.58
C LEU A 117 0.60 9.80 29.82
N VAL A 118 0.66 9.78 28.48
CA VAL A 118 0.93 10.96 27.65
C VAL A 118 -0.35 11.75 27.36
N GLY A 119 -1.49 11.07 27.18
CA GLY A 119 -2.82 11.67 26.99
C GLY A 119 -3.48 12.14 28.30
N VAL A 120 -2.81 12.98 29.07
CA VAL A 120 -3.29 13.55 30.35
C VAL A 120 -3.30 15.08 30.33
N GLU A 121 -4.44 15.67 30.70
CA GLU A 121 -4.61 17.13 30.72
C GLU A 121 -3.98 17.80 31.96
N SER A 122 -3.70 17.04 33.02
CA SER A 122 -3.08 17.56 34.23
C SER A 122 -2.08 16.60 34.89
N PHE A 123 -1.15 17.17 35.67
CA PHE A 123 -0.23 16.41 36.52
C PHE A 123 -0.94 15.61 37.62
N SER A 124 -2.15 16.03 38.04
CA SER A 124 -2.95 15.28 39.02
C SER A 124 -3.47 13.97 38.41
N ASP A 125 -3.92 14.02 37.15
CA ASP A 125 -4.43 12.84 36.43
C ASP A 125 -3.30 11.90 36.05
N PHE A 126 -2.13 12.43 35.68
CA PHE A 126 -0.89 11.65 35.52
C PHE A 126 -0.58 10.83 36.78
N VAL A 127 -0.52 11.47 37.95
CA VAL A 127 -0.22 10.79 39.22
C VAL A 127 -1.31 9.78 39.59
N ALA A 128 -2.60 10.09 39.38
CA ALA A 128 -3.69 9.18 39.67
C ALA A 128 -3.67 7.92 38.77
N ARG A 129 -3.44 8.09 37.46
CA ARG A 129 -3.30 6.96 36.51
C ARG A 129 -2.06 6.13 36.81
N LEU A 130 -0.94 6.76 37.13
CA LEU A 130 0.30 6.07 37.54
C LEU A 130 0.12 5.27 38.83
N GLN A 131 -0.57 5.81 39.84
CA GLN A 131 -0.88 5.08 41.08
C GLN A 131 -1.81 3.88 40.84
N LEU A 132 -2.83 4.03 39.98
CA LEU A 132 -3.70 2.92 39.59
C LEU A 132 -2.93 1.82 38.85
N TRP A 133 -2.04 2.20 37.93
CA TRP A 133 -1.21 1.25 37.19
C TRP A 133 -0.19 0.53 38.06
N LEU A 134 0.49 1.23 38.98
CA LEU A 134 1.36 0.61 39.98
C LEU A 134 0.58 -0.38 40.86
N LYS A 135 -0.67 -0.07 41.24
CA LYS A 135 -1.54 -0.99 41.96
C LYS A 135 -1.87 -2.24 41.14
N ILE A 136 -2.16 -2.09 39.84
CA ILE A 136 -2.39 -3.20 38.91
C ILE A 136 -1.14 -4.09 38.80
N LEU A 137 0.05 -3.52 38.62
CA LEU A 137 1.30 -4.30 38.62
C LEU A 137 1.53 -5.06 39.92
N THR A 138 1.30 -4.44 41.09
CA THR A 138 1.44 -5.16 42.37
C THR A 138 0.42 -6.29 42.55
N HIS A 139 -0.74 -6.19 41.90
CA HIS A 139 -1.74 -7.25 41.88
C HIS A 139 -1.33 -8.39 40.94
N GLN A 140 -0.85 -8.07 39.74
CA GLN A 140 -0.33 -9.05 38.77
C GLN A 140 0.90 -9.81 39.30
N GLN A 141 1.80 -9.11 40.01
CA GLN A 141 2.91 -9.75 40.69
C GLN A 141 2.45 -10.70 41.80
N ALA A 142 1.35 -10.39 42.49
CA ALA A 142 0.76 -11.27 43.49
C ALA A 142 0.08 -12.49 42.85
N GLU A 143 -0.65 -12.33 41.75
CA GLU A 143 -1.28 -13.44 40.99
C GLU A 143 -0.23 -14.47 40.53
N VAL A 144 0.88 -14.02 39.92
CA VAL A 144 1.98 -14.91 39.49
C VAL A 144 2.62 -15.62 40.69
N LYS A 145 2.85 -14.88 41.79
CA LYS A 145 3.47 -15.42 43.00
C LYS A 145 2.56 -16.42 43.73
N GLU A 146 1.25 -16.23 43.69
CA GLU A 146 0.27 -17.18 44.23
C GLU A 146 0.27 -18.50 43.45
N VAL A 147 0.34 -18.46 42.11
CA VAL A 147 0.53 -19.67 41.28
C VAL A 147 1.85 -20.38 41.61
N GLU A 148 2.94 -19.64 41.84
CA GLU A 148 4.24 -20.19 42.25
C GLU A 148 4.17 -20.85 43.64
N GLU A 149 3.58 -20.19 44.63
CA GLU A 149 3.43 -20.70 46.00
C GLU A 149 2.53 -21.95 46.05
N ILE A 150 1.44 -21.98 45.28
CA ILE A 150 0.58 -23.17 45.16
C ILE A 150 1.34 -24.33 44.52
N ARG A 151 2.11 -24.11 43.44
CA ARG A 151 2.93 -25.16 42.80
C ARG A 151 3.98 -25.73 43.75
N ASN A 152 4.68 -24.88 44.48
CA ASN A 152 5.69 -25.29 45.46
C ASN A 152 5.08 -26.09 46.63
N ALA A 153 3.92 -25.66 47.14
CA ALA A 153 3.19 -26.39 48.19
C ALA A 153 2.68 -27.76 47.68
N LEU A 154 2.15 -27.81 46.45
CA LEU A 154 1.63 -29.03 45.84
C LEU A 154 2.75 -30.07 45.61
N ALA A 155 3.94 -29.65 45.20
CA ALA A 155 5.11 -30.53 45.10
C ALA A 155 5.55 -31.07 46.48
N ALA A 156 5.48 -30.25 47.54
CA ALA A 156 5.81 -30.67 48.90
C ALA A 156 4.82 -31.70 49.47
N GLU A 157 3.51 -31.49 49.31
CA GLU A 157 2.50 -32.46 49.73
C GLU A 157 2.52 -33.75 48.85
N GLN A 158 2.90 -33.66 47.57
CA GLN A 158 3.17 -34.85 46.74
C GLN A 158 4.34 -35.69 47.29
N GLN A 159 5.44 -35.06 47.69
CA GLN A 159 6.57 -35.76 48.33
C GLN A 159 6.13 -36.39 49.66
N ARG A 160 5.46 -35.62 50.51
CA ARG A 160 4.97 -36.08 51.83
C ARG A 160 4.01 -37.26 51.70
N LEU A 161 3.11 -37.24 50.72
CA LEU A 161 2.18 -38.35 50.46
C LEU A 161 2.91 -39.64 50.07
N GLU A 162 4.01 -39.55 49.33
CA GLU A 162 4.83 -40.73 48.97
C GLU A 162 5.68 -41.22 50.17
N GLU A 163 6.21 -40.32 50.99
CA GLU A 163 6.88 -40.66 52.26
C GLU A 163 5.93 -41.34 53.26
N GLN A 164 4.68 -40.88 53.35
CA GLN A 164 3.62 -41.52 54.14
C GLN A 164 3.25 -42.91 53.57
N ARG A 165 3.17 -43.06 52.23
CA ARG A 165 2.90 -44.35 51.57
C ARG A 165 4.00 -45.38 51.81
N GLN A 166 5.27 -44.95 51.79
CA GLN A 166 6.40 -45.83 52.14
C GLN A 166 6.32 -46.24 53.61
N SER A 167 6.19 -45.26 54.52
CA SER A 167 6.01 -45.52 55.96
C SER A 167 4.85 -46.49 56.25
N ARG A 168 3.78 -46.44 55.45
CA ARG A 168 2.65 -47.37 55.55
C ARG A 168 2.98 -48.78 55.04
N SER A 169 3.79 -48.90 53.99
CA SER A 169 4.31 -50.21 53.56
C SER A 169 5.15 -50.84 54.67
N ASP A 170 6.02 -50.04 55.29
CA ASP A 170 6.91 -50.47 56.36
C ASP A 170 6.10 -50.88 57.61
N ALA A 171 5.09 -50.10 58.00
CA ALA A 171 4.18 -50.42 59.10
C ALA A 171 3.31 -51.67 58.86
N VAL A 172 2.95 -51.97 57.60
CA VAL A 172 2.27 -53.23 57.24
C VAL A 172 3.21 -54.43 57.40
N GLU A 173 4.49 -54.30 57.02
CA GLU A 173 5.49 -55.35 57.22
C GLU A 173 5.80 -55.57 58.71
N GLU A 174 5.91 -54.51 59.51
CA GLU A 174 6.08 -54.62 60.95
C GLU A 174 4.85 -55.23 61.65
N ALA A 175 3.63 -54.79 61.33
CA ALA A 175 2.43 -55.39 61.90
C ALA A 175 2.31 -56.89 61.55
N ALA A 176 2.68 -57.29 60.32
CA ALA A 176 2.72 -58.70 59.92
C ALA A 176 3.81 -59.48 60.67
N ALA A 177 4.98 -58.88 60.94
CA ALA A 177 6.02 -59.49 61.75
C ALA A 177 5.57 -59.69 63.21
N ARG A 178 5.01 -58.66 63.87
CA ARG A 178 4.54 -58.76 65.26
C ARG A 178 3.44 -59.82 65.41
N ARG A 179 2.54 -59.93 64.42
CA ARG A 179 1.54 -61.01 64.35
C ARG A 179 2.20 -62.40 64.24
N SER A 180 3.26 -62.55 63.46
CA SER A 180 4.01 -63.80 63.33
C SER A 180 4.73 -64.18 64.62
N ASP A 181 5.28 -63.20 65.34
CA ASP A 181 5.97 -63.43 66.62
C ASP A 181 4.99 -63.87 67.71
N ALA A 182 3.82 -63.22 67.83
CA ALA A 182 2.75 -63.62 68.74
C ALA A 182 2.26 -65.05 68.44
N ALA A 183 2.03 -65.39 67.16
CA ALA A 183 1.64 -66.73 66.74
C ALA A 183 2.72 -67.80 67.01
N ALA A 184 4.01 -67.43 66.94
CA ALA A 184 5.11 -68.32 67.28
C ALA A 184 5.14 -68.65 68.78
N LEU A 185 4.94 -67.65 69.64
CA LEU A 185 4.87 -67.82 71.10
C LEU A 185 3.65 -68.65 71.54
N GLU A 186 2.49 -68.50 70.90
CA GLU A 186 1.32 -69.36 71.13
C GLU A 186 1.56 -70.83 70.71
N MET A 187 2.30 -71.04 69.61
CA MET A 187 2.76 -72.38 69.22
C MET A 187 3.78 -72.96 70.22
N GLU A 188 4.65 -72.13 70.80
CA GLU A 188 5.59 -72.57 71.86
C GLU A 188 4.84 -72.93 73.15
N ALA A 189 3.92 -72.09 73.62
CA ALA A 189 3.04 -72.41 74.75
C ALA A 189 2.29 -73.73 74.53
N THR A 190 1.67 -73.91 73.36
CA THR A 190 0.97 -75.14 72.97
C THR A 190 1.91 -76.35 72.91
N SER A 191 3.14 -76.18 72.41
CA SER A 191 4.14 -77.25 72.32
C SER A 191 4.66 -77.67 73.69
N TYR A 192 4.94 -76.70 74.57
CA TYR A 192 5.31 -76.91 75.96
C TYR A 192 4.23 -77.72 76.69
N LEU A 193 2.96 -77.35 76.54
CA LEU A 193 1.82 -78.07 77.13
C LEU A 193 1.62 -79.49 76.60
N ASN A 194 1.97 -79.74 75.34
CA ASN A 194 1.96 -81.08 74.76
C ASN A 194 3.19 -81.92 75.17
N SER A 195 4.24 -81.31 75.74
CA SER A 195 5.37 -82.02 76.32
C SER A 195 5.14 -82.50 77.77
N LEU A 196 4.20 -81.89 78.50
CA LEU A 196 3.86 -82.27 79.87
C LEU A 196 3.16 -83.64 79.93
N ASN A 197 3.47 -84.43 80.96
CA ASN A 197 2.80 -85.72 81.17
C ASN A 197 1.32 -85.54 81.54
N SER A 198 0.49 -86.58 81.38
CA SER A 198 -0.97 -86.51 81.55
C SER A 198 -1.43 -86.12 82.96
N GLU A 199 -0.69 -86.47 84.01
CA GLU A 199 -1.05 -86.14 85.40
C GLU A 199 -0.67 -84.69 85.74
N LEU A 200 0.49 -84.23 85.23
CA LEU A 200 0.97 -82.86 85.34
C LEU A 200 0.09 -81.89 84.53
N ARG A 201 -0.29 -82.27 83.31
CA ARG A 201 -1.24 -81.53 82.46
C ARG A 201 -2.60 -81.38 83.15
N ALA A 202 -3.15 -82.46 83.70
CA ALA A 202 -4.40 -82.42 84.47
C ALA A 202 -4.32 -81.52 85.73
N ALA A 203 -3.14 -81.38 86.35
CA ALA A 203 -2.91 -80.48 87.49
C ALA A 203 -2.84 -78.98 87.11
N VAL A 204 -2.70 -78.66 85.82
CA VAL A 204 -2.68 -77.29 85.27
C VAL A 204 -3.92 -76.99 84.41
N GLU A 205 -4.64 -78.02 83.93
CA GLU A 205 -5.80 -77.92 83.01
C GLU A 205 -6.90 -76.96 83.46
N ALA A 206 -7.21 -76.88 84.76
CA ALA A 206 -8.22 -75.95 85.29
C ALA A 206 -7.85 -74.46 85.09
N GLN A 207 -6.55 -74.14 85.00
CA GLN A 207 -6.03 -72.81 84.73
C GLN A 207 -5.76 -72.60 83.22
N LEU A 208 -5.62 -73.69 82.46
CA LEU A 208 -5.50 -73.65 81.00
C LEU A 208 -6.82 -73.37 80.30
N PHE A 209 -7.91 -74.01 80.71
CA PHE A 209 -9.22 -73.84 80.06
C PHE A 209 -9.65 -72.35 80.03
N THR A 210 -9.47 -71.65 81.15
CA THR A 210 -9.75 -70.20 81.25
C THR A 210 -8.81 -69.34 80.41
N GLN A 211 -7.59 -69.81 80.12
CA GLN A 211 -6.61 -69.05 79.34
C GLN A 211 -6.72 -69.32 77.84
N GLN A 212 -7.07 -70.54 77.42
CA GLN A 212 -7.43 -70.80 76.02
C GLN A 212 -8.68 -69.99 75.63
N GLN A 213 -9.70 -69.90 76.49
CA GLN A 213 -10.85 -69.03 76.22
C GLN A 213 -10.48 -67.53 76.14
N ALA A 214 -9.51 -67.07 76.94
CA ALA A 214 -9.03 -65.69 76.86
C ALA A 214 -8.21 -65.43 75.58
N ALA A 215 -7.37 -66.37 75.15
CA ALA A 215 -6.60 -66.30 73.91
C ALA A 215 -7.52 -66.34 72.67
N GLU A 216 -8.50 -67.25 72.62
CA GLU A 216 -9.52 -67.31 71.57
C GLU A 216 -10.35 -66.00 71.51
N GLU A 217 -10.63 -65.36 72.65
CA GLU A 217 -11.31 -64.06 72.67
C GLU A 217 -10.40 -62.91 72.20
N GLN A 218 -9.11 -62.91 72.57
CA GLN A 218 -8.11 -61.95 72.05
C GLN A 218 -7.92 -62.08 70.54
N GLU A 219 -7.69 -63.29 70.01
CA GLU A 219 -7.52 -63.52 68.57
C GLU A 219 -8.77 -63.06 67.80
N ARG A 220 -9.97 -63.30 68.34
CA ARG A 220 -11.22 -62.82 67.72
C ARG A 220 -11.39 -61.30 67.75
N ILE A 221 -10.90 -60.62 68.77
CA ILE A 221 -10.89 -59.15 68.83
C ILE A 221 -9.88 -58.59 67.81
N LEU A 222 -8.69 -59.21 67.71
CA LEU A 222 -7.65 -58.83 66.75
C LEU A 222 -8.10 -59.05 65.30
N ALA A 223 -8.67 -60.21 64.97
CA ALA A 223 -9.20 -60.50 63.64
C ALA A 223 -10.38 -59.58 63.26
N ALA A 224 -11.16 -59.11 64.24
CA ALA A 224 -12.18 -58.09 64.01
C ALA A 224 -11.55 -56.72 63.69
N ARG A 225 -10.47 -56.33 64.38
CA ARG A 225 -9.75 -55.08 64.10
C ARG A 225 -8.99 -55.10 62.77
N GLU A 226 -8.35 -56.23 62.41
CA GLU A 226 -7.80 -56.44 61.06
C GLU A 226 -8.87 -56.25 59.99
N ALA A 227 -10.07 -56.80 60.19
CA ALA A 227 -11.18 -56.68 59.25
C ALA A 227 -11.75 -55.26 59.17
N GLU A 228 -11.81 -54.53 60.30
CA GLU A 228 -12.23 -53.13 60.34
C GLU A 228 -11.22 -52.20 59.64
N LEU A 229 -9.92 -52.43 59.84
CA LEU A 229 -8.85 -51.72 59.15
C LEU A 229 -8.79 -52.05 57.65
N ALA A 230 -8.96 -53.32 57.27
CA ALA A 230 -9.07 -53.70 55.85
C ALA A 230 -10.29 -53.05 55.17
N ALA A 231 -11.42 -52.98 55.87
CA ALA A 231 -12.64 -52.31 55.38
C ALA A 231 -12.48 -50.79 55.29
N SER A 232 -11.79 -50.14 56.23
CA SER A 232 -11.55 -48.69 56.18
C SER A 232 -10.58 -48.32 55.04
N ILE A 233 -9.51 -49.09 54.83
CA ILE A 233 -8.60 -48.94 53.68
C ILE A 233 -9.35 -49.15 52.36
N GLN A 234 -10.24 -50.15 52.27
CA GLN A 234 -11.07 -50.35 51.08
C GLN A 234 -12.02 -49.17 50.84
N ALA A 235 -12.71 -48.68 51.88
CA ALA A 235 -13.63 -47.55 51.78
C ALA A 235 -12.91 -46.26 51.35
N GLN A 236 -11.70 -45.99 51.88
CA GLN A 236 -10.85 -44.89 51.43
C GLN A 236 -10.43 -45.04 49.96
N ALA A 237 -10.07 -46.25 49.51
CA ALA A 237 -9.71 -46.51 48.12
C ALA A 237 -10.91 -46.34 47.16
N GLU A 238 -12.11 -46.78 47.55
CA GLU A 238 -13.34 -46.59 46.79
C GLU A 238 -13.76 -45.11 46.73
N GLU A 239 -13.62 -44.35 47.84
CA GLU A 239 -13.87 -42.91 47.82
C GLU A 239 -12.84 -42.14 46.98
N ALA A 240 -11.55 -42.48 47.08
CA ALA A 240 -10.51 -41.87 46.25
C ALA A 240 -10.74 -42.16 44.75
N ALA A 241 -11.15 -43.39 44.40
CA ALA A 241 -11.55 -43.73 43.04
C ALA A 241 -12.79 -42.95 42.57
N ARG A 242 -13.78 -42.74 43.46
CA ARG A 242 -14.96 -41.92 43.16
C ARG A 242 -14.59 -40.45 42.93
N LYS A 243 -13.80 -39.84 43.84
CA LYS A 243 -13.26 -38.47 43.71
C LYS A 243 -12.40 -38.28 42.46
N ALA A 244 -11.68 -39.31 42.02
CA ALA A 244 -10.91 -39.30 40.77
C ALA A 244 -11.82 -39.36 39.52
N ALA A 245 -12.85 -40.22 39.53
CA ALA A 245 -13.82 -40.29 38.45
C ALA A 245 -14.69 -39.02 38.34
N GLU A 246 -15.08 -38.43 39.48
CA GLU A 246 -15.75 -37.13 39.56
C GLU A 246 -14.90 -36.02 38.94
N ARG A 247 -13.58 -35.97 39.21
CA ARG A 247 -12.66 -35.04 38.54
C ARG A 247 -12.50 -35.33 37.05
N GLN A 248 -12.39 -36.59 36.63
CA GLN A 248 -12.25 -36.91 35.20
C GLN A 248 -13.48 -36.46 34.42
N ALA A 249 -14.69 -36.73 34.93
CA ALA A 249 -15.93 -36.26 34.32
C ALA A 249 -16.01 -34.72 34.25
N ALA A 250 -15.60 -34.03 35.32
CA ALA A 250 -15.56 -32.56 35.34
C ALA A 250 -14.51 -31.98 34.36
N ALA A 251 -13.38 -32.66 34.15
CA ALA A 251 -12.37 -32.27 33.17
C ALA A 251 -12.84 -32.52 31.72
N GLU A 252 -13.53 -33.63 31.47
CA GLU A 252 -14.17 -33.92 30.17
C GLU A 252 -15.29 -32.92 29.86
N GLU A 253 -16.10 -32.53 30.85
CA GLU A 253 -17.13 -31.49 30.73
C GLU A 253 -16.51 -30.10 30.47
N ALA A 254 -15.44 -29.74 31.20
CA ALA A 254 -14.72 -28.48 31.00
C ALA A 254 -14.06 -28.39 29.61
N ALA A 255 -13.44 -29.48 29.13
CA ALA A 255 -12.86 -29.54 27.80
C ALA A 255 -13.94 -29.43 26.69
N ALA A 256 -15.09 -30.08 26.86
CA ALA A 256 -16.21 -29.94 25.95
C ALA A 256 -16.81 -28.52 25.95
N ALA A 257 -16.88 -27.88 27.12
CA ALA A 257 -17.32 -26.48 27.24
C ALA A 257 -16.33 -25.50 26.60
N GLN A 258 -15.02 -25.74 26.73
CA GLN A 258 -13.99 -24.95 26.02
C GLN A 258 -14.11 -25.11 24.51
N GLN A 259 -14.21 -26.34 23.99
CA GLN A 259 -14.39 -26.59 22.55
C GLN A 259 -15.67 -25.93 22.00
N ALA A 260 -16.77 -25.95 22.76
CA ALA A 260 -18.00 -25.26 22.37
C ALA A 260 -17.83 -23.73 22.34
N ALA A 261 -17.08 -23.15 23.29
CA ALA A 261 -16.79 -21.73 23.32
C ALA A 261 -15.82 -21.30 22.19
N GLU A 262 -14.86 -22.14 21.84
CA GLU A 262 -13.96 -21.94 20.69
C GLU A 262 -14.72 -22.04 19.36
N GLU A 263 -15.63 -23.00 19.20
CA GLU A 263 -16.50 -23.10 18.02
C GLU A 263 -17.46 -21.91 17.92
N GLU A 264 -18.04 -21.43 19.04
CA GLU A 264 -18.85 -20.22 19.03
C GLU A 264 -18.03 -18.99 18.66
N ALA A 265 -16.82 -18.83 19.22
CA ALA A 265 -15.92 -17.74 18.88
C ALA A 265 -15.51 -17.76 17.40
N ALA A 266 -15.26 -18.94 16.82
CA ALA A 266 -14.98 -19.10 15.39
C ALA A 266 -16.17 -18.69 14.52
N ARG A 267 -17.40 -19.14 14.86
CA ARG A 267 -18.63 -18.72 14.17
C ARG A 267 -18.88 -17.21 14.29
N GLN A 268 -18.61 -16.61 15.45
CA GLN A 268 -18.73 -15.16 15.64
C GLN A 268 -17.68 -14.39 14.82
N ALA A 269 -16.46 -14.92 14.66
CA ALA A 269 -15.42 -14.34 13.81
C ALA A 269 -15.80 -14.42 12.31
N GLU A 270 -16.28 -15.58 11.84
CA GLU A 270 -16.76 -15.77 10.46
C GLU A 270 -17.91 -14.81 10.13
N LEU A 271 -18.88 -14.64 11.04
CA LEU A 271 -19.97 -13.68 10.88
C LEU A 271 -19.46 -12.23 10.85
N ALA A 272 -18.48 -11.87 11.68
CA ALA A 272 -17.88 -10.54 11.69
C ALA A 272 -17.09 -10.25 10.39
N GLU A 273 -16.43 -11.26 9.82
CA GLU A 273 -15.78 -11.18 8.51
C GLU A 273 -16.81 -10.99 7.39
N GLN A 274 -17.87 -11.79 7.35
CA GLN A 274 -18.98 -11.63 6.38
C GLN A 274 -19.68 -10.27 6.49
N GLU A 275 -19.86 -9.73 7.70
CA GLU A 275 -20.39 -8.36 7.89
C GLU A 275 -19.41 -7.28 7.41
N ALA A 276 -18.11 -7.48 7.60
CA ALA A 276 -17.08 -6.58 7.10
C ALA A 276 -16.98 -6.60 5.56
N GLU A 277 -17.04 -7.78 4.93
CA GLU A 277 -17.10 -7.95 3.47
C GLU A 277 -18.36 -7.29 2.89
N ARG A 278 -19.54 -7.57 3.47
CA ARG A 278 -20.81 -6.95 3.04
C ARG A 278 -20.71 -5.43 3.09
N ARG A 279 -20.19 -4.87 4.19
CA ARG A 279 -20.02 -3.42 4.35
C ARG A 279 -18.97 -2.85 3.39
N ALA A 280 -17.92 -3.59 3.07
CA ALA A 280 -16.94 -3.19 2.07
C ALA A 280 -17.54 -3.16 0.64
N ALA A 281 -18.42 -4.12 0.33
CA ALA A 281 -19.17 -4.14 -0.93
C ALA A 281 -20.19 -2.99 -1.03
N GLU A 282 -20.97 -2.73 0.04
CA GLU A 282 -21.88 -1.58 0.14
C GLU A 282 -21.15 -0.25 -0.09
N LEU A 283 -19.98 -0.05 0.54
CA LEU A 283 -19.15 1.14 0.35
C LEU A 283 -18.50 1.22 -1.04
N ALA A 284 -18.25 0.09 -1.70
CA ALA A 284 -17.75 0.06 -3.07
C ALA A 284 -18.83 0.45 -4.08
N GLU A 285 -20.07 -0.02 -3.91
CA GLU A 285 -21.22 0.37 -4.72
C GLU A 285 -21.55 1.87 -4.54
N GLU A 286 -21.54 2.38 -3.30
CA GLU A 286 -21.68 3.82 -3.03
C GLU A 286 -20.59 4.65 -3.71
N ALA A 287 -19.34 4.18 -3.67
CA ALA A 287 -18.21 4.85 -4.32
C ALA A 287 -18.27 4.80 -5.87
N GLU A 288 -18.83 3.74 -6.47
CA GLU A 288 -19.05 3.66 -7.92
C GLU A 288 -20.21 4.58 -8.35
N ALA A 289 -21.32 4.57 -7.62
CA ALA A 289 -22.45 5.48 -7.85
C ALA A 289 -22.03 6.96 -7.72
N ALA A 290 -21.21 7.30 -6.73
CA ALA A 290 -20.66 8.65 -6.56
C ALA A 290 -19.75 9.07 -7.72
N ARG A 291 -18.97 8.15 -8.30
CA ARG A 291 -18.15 8.41 -9.51
C ARG A 291 -19.02 8.63 -10.73
N ALA A 292 -20.02 7.77 -10.96
CA ALA A 292 -20.94 7.91 -12.08
C ALA A 292 -21.71 9.25 -12.03
N ALA A 293 -22.16 9.68 -10.85
CA ALA A 293 -22.79 10.98 -10.65
C ALA A 293 -21.82 12.16 -10.93
N ALA A 294 -20.56 12.06 -10.50
CA ALA A 294 -19.54 13.07 -10.78
C ALA A 294 -19.15 13.14 -12.27
N GLU A 295 -19.12 12.00 -12.98
CA GLU A 295 -18.93 11.95 -14.43
C GLU A 295 -20.12 12.55 -15.18
N GLU A 296 -21.37 12.31 -14.73
CA GLU A 296 -22.54 12.95 -15.32
C GLU A 296 -22.55 14.47 -15.09
N GLU A 297 -22.19 14.93 -13.89
CA GLU A 297 -22.07 16.37 -13.62
C GLU A 297 -20.96 17.01 -14.47
N ALA A 298 -19.79 16.38 -14.57
CA ALA A 298 -18.70 16.85 -15.42
C ALA A 298 -19.10 16.89 -16.91
N ALA A 299 -19.88 15.92 -17.39
CA ALA A 299 -20.41 15.92 -18.75
C ALA A 299 -21.40 17.07 -18.99
N ARG A 300 -22.31 17.33 -18.04
CA ARG A 300 -23.24 18.48 -18.08
C ARG A 300 -22.49 19.81 -18.06
N GLN A 301 -21.48 19.97 -17.21
CA GLN A 301 -20.63 21.17 -17.17
C GLN A 301 -19.84 21.36 -18.48
N ALA A 302 -19.35 20.27 -19.08
CA ALA A 302 -18.66 20.31 -20.38
C ALA A 302 -19.61 20.67 -21.54
N GLU A 303 -20.88 20.22 -21.51
CA GLU A 303 -21.88 20.62 -22.50
C GLU A 303 -22.21 22.12 -22.38
N ILE A 304 -22.42 22.63 -21.16
CA ILE A 304 -22.66 24.06 -20.92
C ILE A 304 -21.47 24.89 -21.45
N ALA A 305 -20.23 24.50 -21.11
CA ALA A 305 -19.03 25.18 -21.61
C ALA A 305 -18.86 25.09 -23.15
N ALA A 306 -19.39 24.05 -23.79
CA ALA A 306 -19.43 23.95 -25.25
C ALA A 306 -20.52 24.85 -25.87
N GLN A 307 -21.70 24.93 -25.25
CA GLN A 307 -22.77 25.85 -25.65
C GLN A 307 -22.34 27.32 -25.50
N GLU A 308 -21.66 27.68 -24.40
CA GLU A 308 -21.10 29.03 -24.19
C GLU A 308 -20.05 29.41 -25.25
N ARG A 309 -19.16 28.47 -25.63
CA ARG A 309 -18.19 28.69 -26.73
C ARG A 309 -18.89 28.87 -28.07
N ALA A 310 -19.86 28.01 -28.40
CA ALA A 310 -20.62 28.13 -29.64
C ALA A 310 -21.41 29.46 -29.71
N ALA A 311 -21.94 29.93 -28.58
CA ALA A 311 -22.61 31.23 -28.49
C ALA A 311 -21.61 32.40 -28.66
N ALA A 312 -20.40 32.31 -28.12
CA ALA A 312 -19.34 33.30 -28.32
C ALA A 312 -18.86 33.34 -29.78
N GLU A 313 -18.64 32.19 -30.41
CA GLU A 313 -18.30 32.09 -31.84
C GLU A 313 -19.41 32.67 -32.74
N GLN A 314 -20.69 32.46 -32.41
CA GLN A 314 -21.81 33.07 -33.11
C GLN A 314 -21.87 34.59 -32.91
N ALA A 315 -21.57 35.09 -31.71
CA ALA A 315 -21.52 36.53 -31.45
C ALA A 315 -20.38 37.22 -32.21
N GLU A 316 -19.19 36.59 -32.27
CA GLU A 316 -18.06 37.08 -33.08
C GLU A 316 -18.41 37.09 -34.58
N GLN A 317 -19.07 36.03 -35.08
CA GLN A 317 -19.56 35.98 -36.47
C GLN A 317 -20.62 37.06 -36.76
N GLU A 318 -21.55 37.33 -35.83
CA GLU A 318 -22.54 38.39 -36.02
C GLU A 318 -21.89 39.78 -35.97
N GLU A 319 -20.91 40.01 -35.10
CA GLU A 319 -20.16 41.28 -35.09
C GLU A 319 -19.34 41.47 -36.36
N ALA A 320 -18.62 40.45 -36.82
CA ALA A 320 -17.89 40.48 -38.08
C ALA A 320 -18.83 40.75 -39.28
N ALA A 321 -20.02 40.14 -39.31
CA ALA A 321 -21.04 40.40 -40.33
C ALA A 321 -21.60 41.83 -40.25
N ARG A 322 -21.79 42.39 -39.06
CA ARG A 322 -22.18 43.80 -38.86
C ARG A 322 -21.09 44.76 -39.34
N GLN A 323 -19.83 44.53 -38.98
CA GLN A 323 -18.69 45.32 -39.43
C GLN A 323 -18.54 45.26 -40.96
N ALA A 324 -18.67 44.08 -41.57
CA ALA A 324 -18.64 43.91 -43.03
C ALA A 324 -19.79 44.65 -43.73
N ARG A 325 -20.99 44.70 -43.13
CA ARG A 325 -22.12 45.47 -43.68
C ARG A 325 -21.87 46.98 -43.60
N ILE A 326 -21.32 47.48 -42.49
CA ILE A 326 -20.95 48.90 -42.34
C ILE A 326 -19.91 49.28 -43.40
N ALA A 327 -18.85 48.48 -43.57
CA ALA A 327 -17.83 48.72 -44.60
C ALA A 327 -18.40 48.70 -46.03
N ALA A 328 -19.40 47.86 -46.31
CA ALA A 328 -20.11 47.84 -47.60
C ALA A 328 -21.02 49.07 -47.80
N GLU A 329 -21.70 49.53 -46.75
CA GLU A 329 -22.49 50.77 -46.74
C GLU A 329 -21.59 52.01 -46.98
N GLU A 330 -20.43 52.07 -46.32
CA GLU A 330 -19.42 53.12 -46.53
C GLU A 330 -18.81 53.09 -47.95
N ALA A 331 -18.49 51.90 -48.47
CA ALA A 331 -17.98 51.75 -49.84
C ALA A 331 -19.02 52.17 -50.90
N ALA A 332 -20.30 51.84 -50.69
CA ALA A 332 -21.38 52.28 -51.57
C ALA A 332 -21.59 53.80 -51.53
N ALA A 333 -21.51 54.41 -50.34
CA ALA A 333 -21.57 55.86 -50.19
C ALA A 333 -20.38 56.58 -50.87
N ALA A 334 -19.17 56.00 -50.76
CA ALA A 334 -17.99 56.51 -51.44
C ALA A 334 -18.11 56.41 -52.98
N GLN A 335 -18.69 55.33 -53.51
CA GLN A 335 -18.99 55.21 -54.94
C GLN A 335 -20.01 56.27 -55.38
N GLN A 336 -21.11 56.46 -54.64
CA GLN A 336 -22.12 57.49 -54.97
C GLN A 336 -21.53 58.91 -54.96
N ALA A 337 -20.65 59.22 -54.01
CA ALA A 337 -19.95 60.50 -53.98
C ALA A 337 -19.04 60.71 -55.20
N ALA A 338 -18.33 59.66 -55.65
CA ALA A 338 -17.50 59.71 -56.86
C ALA A 338 -18.34 59.82 -58.15
N GLU A 339 -19.50 59.17 -58.21
CA GLU A 339 -20.46 59.32 -59.32
C GLU A 339 -21.06 60.74 -59.38
N GLU A 340 -21.39 61.34 -58.22
CA GLU A 340 -21.84 62.73 -58.16
C GLU A 340 -20.73 63.72 -58.55
N GLU A 341 -19.50 63.50 -58.10
CA GLU A 341 -18.36 64.34 -58.51
C GLU A 341 -18.10 64.25 -60.02
N ALA A 342 -18.13 63.04 -60.60
CA ALA A 342 -18.00 62.85 -62.04
C ALA A 342 -19.13 63.54 -62.82
N ALA A 343 -20.38 63.51 -62.32
CA ALA A 343 -21.50 64.23 -62.92
C ALA A 343 -21.31 65.76 -62.89
N ARG A 344 -20.85 66.32 -61.75
CA ARG A 344 -20.52 67.75 -61.62
C ARG A 344 -19.37 68.17 -62.56
N GLN A 345 -18.36 67.32 -62.75
CA GLN A 345 -17.27 67.57 -63.70
C GLN A 345 -17.77 67.55 -65.15
N ALA A 346 -18.71 66.66 -65.50
CA ALA A 346 -19.34 66.63 -66.81
C ALA A 346 -20.20 67.88 -67.09
N GLU A 347 -20.99 68.35 -66.11
CA GLU A 347 -21.77 69.59 -66.23
C GLU A 347 -20.86 70.81 -66.43
N LEU A 348 -19.76 70.90 -65.68
CA LEU A 348 -18.74 71.96 -65.86
C LEU A 348 -18.15 71.95 -67.28
N ALA A 349 -17.83 70.78 -67.83
CA ALA A 349 -17.33 70.65 -69.19
C ALA A 349 -18.37 71.07 -70.25
N GLU A 350 -19.66 70.79 -70.03
CA GLU A 350 -20.74 71.26 -70.90
C GLU A 350 -20.92 72.78 -70.83
N GLN A 351 -20.83 73.37 -69.63
CA GLN A 351 -20.86 74.83 -69.45
C GLN A 351 -19.65 75.52 -70.13
N GLU A 352 -18.45 74.95 -70.06
CA GLU A 352 -17.28 75.46 -70.78
C GLU A 352 -17.42 75.34 -72.30
N ALA A 353 -17.97 74.24 -72.81
CA ALA A 353 -18.25 74.06 -74.23
C ALA A 353 -19.30 75.06 -74.75
N ALA A 354 -20.38 75.28 -73.99
CA ALA A 354 -21.40 76.27 -74.31
C ALA A 354 -20.82 77.69 -74.35
N ARG A 355 -19.95 78.04 -73.40
CA ARG A 355 -19.26 79.33 -73.35
C ARG A 355 -18.32 79.54 -74.54
N GLN A 356 -17.61 78.50 -74.99
CA GLN A 356 -16.79 78.58 -76.20
C GLN A 356 -17.64 78.78 -77.46
N ALA A 357 -18.79 78.13 -77.56
CA ALA A 357 -19.74 78.32 -78.65
C ALA A 357 -20.32 79.75 -78.68
N GLU A 358 -20.61 80.35 -77.51
CA GLU A 358 -21.06 81.75 -77.44
C GLU A 358 -19.98 82.72 -77.93
N ILE A 359 -18.72 82.53 -77.52
CA ILE A 359 -17.59 83.36 -77.97
C ILE A 359 -17.44 83.29 -79.50
N ALA A 360 -17.47 82.09 -80.08
CA ALA A 360 -17.39 81.91 -81.53
C ALA A 360 -18.55 82.59 -82.28
N ALA A 361 -19.77 82.56 -81.72
CA ALA A 361 -20.92 83.27 -82.29
C ALA A 361 -20.77 84.80 -82.22
N GLN A 362 -20.18 85.34 -81.14
CA GLN A 362 -19.87 86.77 -81.03
C GLN A 362 -18.79 87.21 -82.03
N GLU A 363 -17.76 86.40 -82.26
CA GLU A 363 -16.72 86.66 -83.28
C GLU A 363 -17.32 86.65 -84.71
N GLN A 364 -18.19 85.68 -85.03
CA GLN A 364 -18.88 85.66 -86.33
C GLN A 364 -19.77 86.90 -86.53
N ALA A 365 -20.54 87.29 -85.51
CA ALA A 365 -21.39 88.48 -85.58
C ALA A 365 -20.58 89.79 -85.71
N ALA A 366 -19.36 89.84 -85.17
CA ALA A 366 -18.43 90.96 -85.38
C ALA A 366 -17.89 91.00 -86.83
N ALA A 367 -17.57 89.85 -87.42
CA ALA A 367 -17.13 89.75 -88.81
C ALA A 367 -18.23 90.17 -89.80
N GLU A 368 -19.49 89.78 -89.56
CA GLU A 368 -20.63 90.19 -90.39
C GLU A 368 -20.87 91.71 -90.35
N ARG A 369 -20.65 92.37 -89.20
CA ARG A 369 -20.72 93.85 -89.10
C ARG A 369 -19.62 94.54 -89.90
N ALA A 370 -18.37 94.06 -89.80
CA ALA A 370 -17.26 94.62 -90.57
C ALA A 370 -17.51 94.54 -92.09
N ALA A 371 -18.10 93.44 -92.56
CA ALA A 371 -18.48 93.28 -93.96
C ALA A 371 -19.60 94.24 -94.42
N GLN A 372 -20.54 94.59 -93.52
CA GLN A 372 -21.59 95.58 -93.81
C GLN A 372 -21.02 97.01 -93.92
N GLU A 373 -20.14 97.41 -92.99
CA GLU A 373 -19.50 98.74 -93.01
C GLU A 373 -18.66 98.95 -94.28
N GLU A 374 -17.96 97.91 -94.78
CA GLU A 374 -17.22 98.01 -96.04
C GLU A 374 -18.14 98.09 -97.28
N ALA A 375 -19.28 97.40 -97.27
CA ALA A 375 -20.26 97.49 -98.35
C ALA A 375 -20.90 98.89 -98.45
N GLU A 376 -21.28 99.50 -97.32
CA GLU A 376 -21.78 100.88 -97.29
C GLU A 376 -20.74 101.89 -97.79
N ARG A 377 -19.46 101.66 -97.45
CA ARG A 377 -18.34 102.50 -97.90
C ARG A 377 -18.16 102.47 -99.43
N GLN A 378 -18.34 101.32 -100.08
CA GLN A 378 -18.28 101.24 -101.55
C GLN A 378 -19.48 101.94 -102.21
N ALA A 379 -20.68 101.84 -101.63
CA ALA A 379 -21.88 102.51 -102.15
C ALA A 379 -21.74 104.06 -102.16
N GLN A 380 -21.07 104.63 -101.15
CA GLN A 380 -20.81 106.07 -101.09
C GLN A 380 -19.84 106.57 -102.20
N ILE A 381 -18.89 105.73 -102.64
CA ILE A 381 -17.94 106.09 -103.71
C ILE A 381 -18.68 106.18 -105.05
N ALA A 382 -19.47 105.16 -105.40
CA ALA A 382 -20.23 105.13 -106.65
C ALA A 382 -21.19 106.33 -106.80
N ALA A 383 -21.79 106.78 -105.70
CA ALA A 383 -22.68 107.94 -105.69
C ALA A 383 -21.96 109.27 -106.03
N GLN A 384 -20.67 109.41 -105.71
CA GLN A 384 -19.89 110.61 -106.05
C GLN A 384 -19.49 110.64 -107.52
N GLU A 385 -19.18 109.48 -108.11
CA GLU A 385 -18.82 109.39 -109.54
C GLU A 385 -20.02 109.72 -110.45
N GLN A 386 -21.23 109.27 -110.10
CA GLN A 386 -22.43 109.61 -110.86
C GLN A 386 -22.73 111.12 -110.83
N ALA A 387 -22.60 111.77 -109.67
CA ALA A 387 -22.81 113.21 -109.54
C ALA A 387 -21.82 114.05 -110.36
N ALA A 388 -20.58 113.56 -110.54
CA ALA A 388 -19.59 114.21 -111.41
C ALA A 388 -19.93 114.08 -112.91
N ALA A 389 -20.53 112.96 -113.33
CA ALA A 389 -20.90 112.73 -114.73
C ALA A 389 -22.06 113.64 -115.19
N GLU A 390 -23.07 113.84 -114.35
CA GLU A 390 -24.24 114.70 -114.67
C GLU A 390 -23.84 116.17 -114.81
N ALA A 391 -22.86 116.65 -114.03
CA ALA A 391 -22.34 118.01 -114.15
C ALA A 391 -21.63 118.28 -115.49
N ALA A 392 -20.89 117.30 -116.03
CA ALA A 392 -20.20 117.44 -117.31
C ALA A 392 -21.16 117.52 -118.50
N ALA A 393 -22.27 116.77 -118.47
CA ALA A 393 -23.28 116.78 -119.53
C ALA A 393 -23.98 118.14 -119.67
N ALA A 394 -24.23 118.83 -118.55
CA ALA A 394 -24.85 120.15 -118.54
C ALA A 394 -23.97 121.25 -119.18
N GLN A 395 -22.65 121.11 -119.11
CA GLN A 395 -21.72 122.10 -119.66
C GLN A 395 -21.61 122.01 -121.19
N ALA A 396 -21.58 120.80 -121.76
CA ALA A 396 -21.46 120.59 -123.21
C ALA A 396 -22.65 121.17 -124.00
N ALA A 397 -23.87 121.11 -123.45
CA ALA A 397 -25.08 121.63 -124.09
C ALA A 397 -25.05 123.17 -124.28
N ALA A 398 -24.32 123.91 -123.44
CA ALA A 398 -24.25 125.37 -123.50
C ALA A 398 -23.33 125.89 -124.62
N GLU A 399 -22.35 125.09 -125.07
CA GLU A 399 -21.41 125.50 -126.11
C GLU A 399 -21.98 125.28 -127.53
N GLU A 400 -22.86 124.28 -127.73
CA GLU A 400 -23.46 124.00 -129.04
C GLU A 400 -24.41 125.12 -129.50
N GLU A 401 -25.19 125.72 -128.59
CA GLU A 401 -26.12 126.80 -128.93
C GLU A 401 -25.40 128.12 -129.28
N ALA A 402 -24.20 128.34 -128.74
CA ALA A 402 -23.35 129.47 -129.12
C ALA A 402 -22.80 129.34 -130.55
N ALA A 403 -22.44 128.12 -130.98
CA ALA A 403 -21.90 127.88 -132.32
C ALA A 403 -22.90 128.19 -133.43
N ARG A 404 -24.18 127.81 -133.26
CA ARG A 404 -25.24 127.99 -134.27
C ARG A 404 -25.55 129.46 -134.60
N GLN A 405 -25.19 130.41 -133.73
CA GLN A 405 -25.36 131.85 -134.00
C GLN A 405 -24.23 132.45 -134.85
N ALA A 406 -23.06 131.81 -134.91
CA ALA A 406 -21.93 132.28 -135.71
C ALA A 406 -22.06 131.90 -137.20
N GLU A 407 -22.41 130.64 -137.49
CA GLU A 407 -22.43 130.09 -138.86
C GLU A 407 -23.40 130.83 -139.81
N LEU A 408 -24.55 131.29 -139.30
CA LEU A 408 -25.54 132.00 -140.12
C LEU A 408 -25.07 133.41 -140.55
N ALA A 409 -24.14 134.02 -139.82
CA ALA A 409 -23.53 135.29 -140.21
C ALA A 409 -22.51 135.11 -141.37
N GLU A 410 -21.85 133.95 -141.43
CA GLU A 410 -20.84 133.64 -142.44
C GLU A 410 -21.46 133.31 -143.82
N GLN A 411 -22.63 132.67 -143.84
CA GLN A 411 -23.37 132.39 -145.08
C GLN A 411 -23.81 133.64 -145.85
N GLN A 412 -23.83 134.82 -145.22
CA GLN A 412 -24.10 136.09 -145.91
C GLN A 412 -22.91 136.64 -146.70
N ALA A 413 -21.68 136.18 -146.44
CA ALA A 413 -20.46 136.72 -147.06
C ALA A 413 -19.97 135.93 -148.28
N ILE A 414 -20.10 134.60 -148.27
CA ILE A 414 -19.44 133.72 -149.25
C ILE A 414 -20.05 133.82 -150.66
N ALA A 415 -21.33 134.16 -150.77
CA ALA A 415 -22.04 134.23 -152.05
C ALA A 415 -21.57 135.36 -153.00
N GLU A 416 -20.89 136.40 -152.49
CA GLU A 416 -20.35 137.48 -153.32
C GLU A 416 -19.02 137.10 -154.03
N GLN A 417 -18.33 136.04 -153.59
CA GLN A 417 -16.95 135.77 -154.01
C GLN A 417 -16.81 134.79 -155.18
N GLN A 418 -17.64 133.75 -155.28
CA GLN A 418 -17.43 132.64 -156.22
C GLN A 418 -17.92 132.89 -157.66
N ALA A 419 -17.95 134.16 -158.08
CA ALA A 419 -18.07 134.56 -159.48
C ALA A 419 -16.70 134.74 -160.19
N ALA A 420 -15.58 134.65 -159.45
CA ALA A 420 -14.27 135.16 -159.90
C ALA A 420 -13.33 134.12 -160.55
N GLU A 421 -13.10 132.98 -159.90
CA GLU A 421 -11.95 132.09 -160.17
C GLU A 421 -12.44 130.62 -160.32
N GLN A 422 -12.56 129.99 -161.49
CA GLN A 422 -11.93 130.14 -162.82
C GLN A 422 -10.54 129.48 -162.96
N ALA A 423 -10.24 129.01 -164.19
CA ALA A 423 -8.89 129.00 -164.79
C ALA A 423 -7.79 127.96 -164.41
N ALA A 424 -8.06 126.89 -163.65
CA ALA A 424 -7.11 125.75 -163.53
C ALA A 424 -7.87 124.40 -163.35
N ALA A 425 -7.92 123.43 -164.27
CA ALA A 425 -6.90 122.73 -165.10
C ALA A 425 -5.99 121.75 -164.29
N GLU A 426 -5.67 120.50 -164.65
CA GLU A 426 -6.29 119.42 -165.47
C GLU A 426 -5.40 118.10 -165.45
N GLU A 427 -4.63 117.74 -164.38
CA GLU A 427 -3.40 116.86 -164.53
C GLU A 427 -2.94 115.86 -163.36
N GLN A 428 -2.95 114.48 -163.57
CA GLN A 428 -2.03 113.33 -163.11
C GLN A 428 -2.00 112.52 -161.70
N ALA A 429 -1.35 111.28 -161.56
CA ALA A 429 -1.22 110.25 -160.39
C ALA A 429 -0.22 108.98 -160.62
N ALA A 430 0.18 107.86 -159.86
CA ALA A 430 0.20 107.15 -158.48
C ALA A 430 1.12 105.80 -158.34
N GLN A 431 1.35 105.05 -157.18
CA GLN A 431 2.18 103.74 -156.92
C GLN A 431 2.13 103.08 -155.43
N GLN A 432 2.70 101.94 -154.83
CA GLN A 432 3.58 100.68 -155.07
C GLN A 432 3.45 99.37 -154.09
N GLU A 433 4.50 98.68 -153.45
CA GLU A 433 4.60 97.17 -153.07
C GLU A 433 5.38 96.61 -151.73
N GLN A 434 5.64 95.27 -151.44
CA GLN A 434 6.06 94.58 -150.10
C GLN A 434 6.77 93.11 -150.05
N TYR A 435 7.49 92.60 -148.95
CA TYR A 435 7.95 91.13 -148.69
C TYR A 435 8.37 90.57 -147.21
N ASN A 436 9.06 89.37 -147.02
CA ASN A 436 9.22 88.40 -145.80
C ASN A 436 10.71 87.84 -145.46
N GLN A 437 11.22 86.83 -144.62
CA GLN A 437 10.84 85.57 -143.80
C GLN A 437 12.03 84.86 -142.91
N ASN A 438 11.82 83.82 -141.99
CA ASN A 438 12.69 82.59 -141.53
C ASN A 438 13.25 82.31 -140.00
N SER A 439 13.81 81.10 -139.55
CA SER A 439 14.22 80.65 -138.10
C SER A 439 14.93 79.23 -137.75
N GLY A 440 15.62 78.96 -136.55
CA GLY A 440 15.98 77.59 -135.87
C GLY A 440 17.26 77.30 -134.91
N VAL A 441 17.28 76.25 -133.97
CA VAL A 441 18.40 75.30 -133.43
C VAL A 441 19.27 75.39 -132.03
N THR A 442 19.46 74.25 -131.27
CA THR A 442 20.47 73.61 -130.23
C THR A 442 21.20 74.14 -128.91
N THR A 443 21.24 73.29 -127.82
CA THR A 443 22.33 72.86 -126.81
C THR A 443 22.77 73.66 -125.48
N PRO A 444 23.95 73.48 -124.75
CA PRO A 444 24.00 72.87 -123.36
C PRO A 444 24.99 73.43 -122.23
N VAL A 445 25.08 72.77 -121.03
CA VAL A 445 26.18 72.70 -119.97
C VAL A 445 26.46 73.83 -118.91
N GLY A 446 26.57 73.47 -117.60
CA GLY A 446 27.72 73.80 -116.68
C GLY A 446 27.64 74.78 -115.46
N GLY A 447 28.33 74.47 -114.33
CA GLY A 447 29.22 75.44 -113.60
C GLY A 447 29.03 75.92 -112.12
N THR A 448 29.99 75.57 -111.23
CA THR A 448 30.67 76.40 -110.16
C THR A 448 30.00 76.93 -108.85
N ALA A 449 30.85 77.38 -107.90
CA ALA A 449 30.64 77.98 -106.55
C ALA A 449 31.57 79.25 -106.42
N PRO A 450 32.03 79.84 -105.26
CA PRO A 450 31.74 79.69 -103.80
C PRO A 450 31.67 81.06 -103.01
N ALA A 451 31.82 81.02 -101.66
CA ALA A 451 32.35 82.09 -100.76
C ALA A 451 31.54 83.41 -100.55
N ASP A 452 31.79 84.29 -99.55
CA ASP A 452 32.25 84.21 -98.13
C ASP A 452 32.12 85.63 -97.48
N GLY A 453 32.12 85.76 -96.14
CA GLY A 453 32.68 86.95 -95.48
C GLY A 453 31.81 87.92 -94.62
N THR A 454 32.37 88.24 -93.44
CA THR A 454 32.38 89.52 -92.69
C THR A 454 31.29 89.94 -91.68
N THR A 455 31.79 90.45 -90.54
CA THR A 455 31.11 90.93 -89.32
C THR A 455 31.16 92.46 -89.19
N THR A 456 30.15 93.11 -88.61
CA THR A 456 30.17 94.36 -87.78
C THR A 456 28.73 94.67 -87.33
N GLY A 457 28.41 95.16 -86.12
CA GLY A 457 29.20 95.43 -84.91
C GLY A 457 28.47 96.40 -83.94
N GLY A 458 28.96 96.56 -82.71
CA GLY A 458 28.50 97.54 -81.71
C GLY A 458 27.70 96.94 -80.53
N THR A 459 27.89 97.19 -79.21
CA THR A 459 28.41 98.29 -78.32
C THR A 459 27.30 99.17 -77.69
N THR A 460 27.24 99.50 -76.39
CA THR A 460 27.84 99.02 -75.11
C THR A 460 27.04 99.68 -73.92
N THR A 461 27.42 99.41 -72.65
CA THR A 461 27.38 100.37 -71.50
C THR A 461 26.04 100.54 -70.75
N THR A 462 25.92 100.71 -69.42
CA THR A 462 26.69 100.49 -68.14
C THR A 462 25.71 100.92 -66.99
N GLY A 463 25.73 100.52 -65.71
CA GLY A 463 26.54 99.63 -64.82
C GLY A 463 25.84 99.55 -63.43
N GLY A 464 26.12 98.58 -62.53
CA GLY A 464 27.17 98.61 -61.48
C GLY A 464 26.67 99.23 -60.15
N THR A 465 27.10 98.94 -58.91
CA THR A 465 27.99 97.95 -58.22
C THR A 465 27.57 98.01 -56.69
N THR A 466 27.96 97.31 -55.60
CA THR A 466 29.07 96.48 -55.05
C THR A 466 28.46 95.72 -53.83
N THR A 467 28.51 94.39 -53.59
CA THR A 467 29.57 93.37 -53.38
C THR A 467 30.16 93.24 -51.96
N GLY A 468 30.14 92.01 -51.40
CA GLY A 468 31.01 91.51 -50.30
C GLY A 468 30.28 90.83 -49.10
N GLY A 469 30.65 89.64 -48.59
CA GLY A 469 31.46 88.53 -49.15
C GLY A 469 32.19 87.60 -48.12
N THR A 470 32.19 86.26 -48.34
CA THR A 470 33.18 85.23 -47.87
C THR A 470 33.32 84.93 -46.34
N THR A 471 33.79 83.77 -45.78
CA THR A 471 34.44 82.50 -46.28
C THR A 471 34.50 81.34 -45.20
N THR A 472 34.50 80.04 -45.63
CA THR A 472 35.04 78.72 -45.08
C THR A 472 35.05 78.34 -43.55
N THR A 473 34.54 77.21 -42.97
CA THR A 473 34.78 75.69 -42.95
C THR A 473 36.08 75.18 -42.20
N ASP A 474 36.30 73.96 -41.62
CA ASP A 474 35.67 72.59 -41.56
C ASP A 474 36.22 71.63 -40.41
N GLY A 475 35.61 70.43 -40.17
CA GLY A 475 36.21 69.18 -39.55
C GLY A 475 35.77 68.70 -38.11
N THR A 476 36.06 67.49 -37.53
CA THR A 476 36.47 66.11 -37.97
C THR A 476 36.50 65.02 -36.82
N GLN A 477 35.71 63.91 -36.89
CA GLN A 477 35.88 62.49 -36.36
C GLN A 477 36.15 62.16 -34.83
N THR A 478 36.09 60.93 -34.23
CA THR A 478 36.26 59.48 -34.64
C THR A 478 35.69 58.41 -33.62
N GLY A 479 35.26 57.18 -34.03
CA GLY A 479 34.91 55.95 -33.19
C GLY A 479 34.03 54.89 -33.93
N GLY A 480 33.69 53.62 -33.53
CA GLY A 480 34.04 52.60 -32.46
C GLY A 480 32.80 51.93 -31.78
N THR A 481 32.59 50.62 -31.42
CA THR A 481 33.21 49.26 -31.65
C THR A 481 32.18 48.08 -31.31
N THR A 482 32.52 46.81 -30.95
CA THR A 482 31.60 45.61 -30.73
C THR A 482 32.24 44.48 -29.82
N THR A 483 31.79 43.22 -29.47
CA THR A 483 30.91 42.11 -30.01
C THR A 483 30.63 40.94 -28.98
N THR A 484 29.82 39.88 -29.30
CA THR A 484 29.73 38.47 -28.72
C THR A 484 28.91 38.21 -27.40
N GLY A 485 28.31 37.05 -27.01
CA GLY A 485 27.92 35.73 -27.65
C GLY A 485 27.82 34.47 -26.68
N GLY A 486 26.91 33.47 -26.87
CA GLY A 486 26.80 32.17 -26.08
C GLY A 486 25.44 31.38 -26.16
N THR A 487 25.33 30.03 -25.93
CA THR A 487 24.12 29.18 -26.35
C THR A 487 23.91 27.74 -25.71
N GLN A 488 22.65 27.35 -25.35
CA GLN A 488 21.99 25.97 -25.24
C GLN A 488 22.52 24.85 -24.26
N THR A 489 21.91 23.63 -23.98
CA THR A 489 20.64 22.85 -24.32
C THR A 489 20.31 21.72 -23.27
N GLY A 490 19.17 20.97 -23.34
CA GLY A 490 18.75 19.84 -22.42
C GLY A 490 18.28 18.49 -23.07
N GLY A 491 17.73 17.50 -22.30
CA GLY A 491 17.33 16.14 -22.80
C GLY A 491 16.57 15.20 -21.79
N THR A 492 16.10 13.99 -22.18
CA THR A 492 15.10 13.17 -21.40
C THR A 492 15.04 11.62 -21.70
N GLN A 493 14.65 10.80 -20.69
CA GLN A 493 14.01 9.43 -20.70
C GLN A 493 14.76 8.06 -20.85
N THR A 494 14.33 7.11 -19.99
CA THR A 494 13.98 5.65 -20.18
C THR A 494 15.00 4.53 -20.54
N GLY A 495 14.92 3.39 -19.81
CA GLY A 495 15.20 2.03 -20.33
C GLY A 495 16.26 1.17 -19.59
N GLY A 496 16.14 -0.18 -19.60
CA GLY A 496 17.15 -1.11 -19.06
C GLY A 496 16.90 -2.60 -19.35
N THR A 497 17.92 -3.47 -19.18
CA THR A 497 17.85 -4.97 -19.15
C THR A 497 19.23 -5.61 -18.85
N THR A 498 19.25 -6.83 -18.30
CA THR A 498 20.40 -7.77 -18.13
C THR A 498 20.39 -8.84 -19.28
N PRO A 499 21.30 -9.87 -19.43
CA PRO A 499 22.17 -10.53 -18.43
C PRO A 499 23.59 -11.05 -18.87
N THR A 500 24.27 -11.75 -17.94
CA THR A 500 25.22 -12.89 -18.13
C THR A 500 26.75 -12.66 -18.32
N GLY A 501 27.54 -13.14 -17.35
CA GLY A 501 28.72 -14.00 -17.62
C GLY A 501 30.14 -13.49 -17.28
N GLY A 502 30.71 -13.90 -16.14
CA GLY A 502 32.14 -13.70 -15.81
C GLY A 502 32.53 -14.32 -14.45
N THR A 503 33.79 -14.75 -14.26
CA THR A 503 34.21 -15.61 -13.13
C THR A 503 35.35 -15.03 -12.29
N GLN A 504 35.18 -15.01 -10.95
CA GLN A 504 36.18 -14.79 -9.86
C GLN A 504 37.10 -13.55 -9.98
N THR A 505 37.15 -12.63 -9.01
CA THR A 505 37.75 -12.83 -7.68
C THR A 505 37.48 -11.61 -6.78
N GLY A 506 37.28 -11.83 -5.48
CA GLY A 506 37.56 -10.84 -4.41
C GLY A 506 36.71 -9.55 -4.40
N GLY A 507 35.52 -9.62 -3.81
CA GLY A 507 34.70 -8.42 -3.57
C GLY A 507 33.51 -8.71 -2.65
N ASN A 508 33.48 -8.02 -1.51
CA ASN A 508 32.44 -7.99 -0.48
C ASN A 508 30.99 -8.20 -1.02
N LEU A 509 30.36 -9.33 -0.70
CA LEU A 509 28.98 -9.63 -1.13
C LEU A 509 27.97 -8.91 -0.23
N THR A 510 27.36 -7.85 -0.76
CA THR A 510 26.17 -7.20 -0.17
C THR A 510 24.93 -7.53 -1.00
N GLY A 511 24.00 -8.34 -0.48
CA GLY A 511 22.70 -8.56 -1.11
C GLY A 511 21.96 -9.80 -0.60
N SER A 512 20.73 -9.60 -0.12
CA SER A 512 19.69 -10.60 0.17
C SER A 512 20.05 -11.79 1.07
N GLY A 513 19.78 -11.62 2.36
CA GLY A 513 19.50 -12.68 3.34
C GLY A 513 18.73 -12.04 4.49
N ALA A 514 17.71 -12.70 5.03
CA ALA A 514 16.94 -12.14 6.14
C ALA A 514 17.79 -12.10 7.42
N SER A 515 17.73 -11.01 8.18
CA SER A 515 18.30 -10.95 9.53
C SER A 515 17.42 -11.72 10.51
N ALA A 516 17.55 -13.06 10.48
CA ALA A 516 17.01 -13.97 11.47
C ALA A 516 18.17 -14.58 12.27
N SER A 517 18.46 -13.99 13.43
CA SER A 517 19.33 -14.58 14.45
C SER A 517 19.04 -13.93 15.80
N GLY A 518 18.63 -14.75 16.78
CA GLY A 518 18.80 -14.40 18.19
C GLY A 518 20.28 -14.39 18.58
N ASN A 519 20.58 -14.37 19.88
CA ASN A 519 21.96 -14.41 20.40
C ASN A 519 22.63 -15.80 20.28
N TRP A 520 22.31 -16.58 19.25
CA TRP A 520 22.77 -17.96 19.04
C TRP A 520 24.28 -18.14 19.13
N GLN A 521 24.69 -19.25 19.73
CA GLN A 521 26.08 -19.70 19.65
C GLN A 521 26.47 -20.01 18.20
N PRO A 522 27.77 -19.86 17.82
CA PRO A 522 28.19 -20.02 16.42
C PRO A 522 27.89 -21.39 15.81
N HIS A 523 27.81 -22.47 16.61
CA HIS A 523 27.45 -23.80 16.12
C HIS A 523 25.94 -23.88 15.82
N VAL A 524 25.09 -23.39 16.73
CA VAL A 524 23.63 -23.28 16.58
C VAL A 524 23.29 -22.44 15.35
N ALA A 525 23.90 -21.26 15.21
CA ALA A 525 23.73 -20.40 14.04
C ALA A 525 24.14 -21.08 12.72
N SER A 526 25.13 -21.97 12.73
CA SER A 526 25.53 -22.77 11.56
C SER A 526 24.48 -23.81 11.19
N VAL A 527 23.88 -24.49 12.18
CA VAL A 527 22.79 -25.46 11.96
C VAL A 527 21.53 -24.75 11.49
N ALA A 528 21.14 -23.64 12.14
CA ALA A 528 20.01 -22.78 11.74
C ALA A 528 20.10 -22.39 10.27
N ASN A 529 21.24 -21.83 9.83
CA ASN A 529 21.46 -21.44 8.44
C ASN A 529 21.43 -22.63 7.47
N THR A 530 22.02 -23.77 7.85
CA THR A 530 22.08 -24.98 7.01
C THR A 530 20.69 -25.57 6.78
N VAL A 531 19.91 -25.75 7.84
CA VAL A 531 18.58 -26.38 7.78
C VAL A 531 17.55 -25.44 7.15
N SER A 532 17.60 -24.13 7.47
CA SER A 532 16.74 -23.12 6.81
C SER A 532 16.95 -23.07 5.29
N GLN A 533 18.20 -23.14 4.83
CA GLN A 533 18.52 -23.18 3.39
C GLN A 533 18.17 -24.51 2.73
N MET A 534 18.20 -25.62 3.47
CA MET A 534 17.89 -26.96 2.95
C MET A 534 16.39 -27.18 2.77
N PHE A 535 15.57 -26.72 3.72
CA PHE A 535 14.12 -26.96 3.76
C PHE A 535 13.26 -25.73 3.41
N GLY A 536 13.86 -24.55 3.27
CA GLY A 536 13.16 -23.31 2.90
C GLY A 536 12.33 -22.68 4.03
N VAL A 537 12.56 -23.09 5.28
CA VAL A 537 11.83 -22.63 6.46
C VAL A 537 12.51 -21.45 7.18
N PRO A 538 11.77 -20.60 7.89
CA PRO A 538 12.34 -19.70 8.89
C PRO A 538 12.89 -20.48 10.08
N ALA A 539 14.05 -20.06 10.60
CA ALA A 539 14.52 -20.41 11.93
C ALA A 539 14.34 -19.21 12.88
N THR A 540 13.78 -19.46 14.06
CA THR A 540 13.59 -18.46 15.12
C THR A 540 13.91 -19.08 16.48
N THR A 541 13.71 -18.33 17.56
CA THR A 541 13.84 -18.77 18.95
C THR A 541 12.79 -18.03 19.77
N TYR A 542 11.84 -18.75 20.35
CA TYR A 542 10.89 -18.19 21.31
C TYR A 542 11.53 -18.00 22.70
N PRO A 543 11.09 -17.02 23.50
CA PRO A 543 11.66 -16.80 24.82
C PRO A 543 11.35 -17.94 25.80
N GLY A 544 12.31 -18.24 26.70
CA GLY A 544 12.13 -19.22 27.79
C GLY A 544 12.72 -20.62 27.57
N HIS A 545 13.49 -20.83 26.50
CA HIS A 545 14.09 -22.13 26.18
C HIS A 545 15.19 -22.61 27.14
N SER A 546 15.32 -23.94 27.27
CA SER A 546 16.28 -24.63 28.14
C SER A 546 17.28 -25.46 27.31
N PRO A 547 18.61 -25.38 27.57
CA PRO A 547 19.24 -24.72 28.72
C PRO A 547 19.29 -23.18 28.60
N SER A 548 19.22 -22.63 27.40
CA SER A 548 19.16 -21.19 27.14
C SER A 548 18.77 -20.87 25.69
N GLU A 549 18.30 -19.65 25.43
CA GLU A 549 17.87 -19.17 24.12
C GLU A 549 19.00 -19.13 23.07
N ASP A 550 20.27 -18.99 23.48
CA ASP A 550 21.42 -19.10 22.56
C ASP A 550 21.72 -20.54 22.10
N LEU A 551 21.07 -21.53 22.72
CA LEU A 551 21.21 -22.97 22.50
C LEU A 551 19.92 -23.65 22.00
N ALA A 552 18.97 -22.88 21.44
CA ALA A 552 17.71 -23.42 20.92
C ALA A 552 17.32 -22.83 19.55
N ILE A 553 16.71 -23.64 18.68
CA ILE A 553 16.14 -23.23 17.38
C ILE A 553 14.73 -23.80 17.23
N ASP A 554 13.80 -22.95 16.81
CA ASP A 554 12.46 -23.30 16.38
C ASP A 554 12.38 -23.13 14.86
N PHE A 555 12.24 -24.23 14.12
CA PHE A 555 12.07 -24.23 12.67
C PHE A 555 10.59 -24.13 12.33
N MET A 556 10.14 -22.96 11.86
CA MET A 556 8.72 -22.69 11.64
C MET A 556 8.20 -23.42 10.40
N THR A 557 7.25 -24.33 10.60
CA THR A 557 6.60 -25.10 9.53
C THR A 557 5.14 -24.74 9.34
N TYR A 558 4.54 -24.05 10.32
CA TYR A 558 3.12 -23.72 10.37
C TYR A 558 2.30 -25.00 10.14
N GLU A 559 1.22 -24.93 9.36
CA GLU A 559 0.34 -26.07 9.05
C GLU A 559 1.00 -27.22 8.27
N ASN A 560 2.25 -27.07 7.80
CA ASN A 560 2.92 -28.06 6.96
C ASN A 560 3.59 -29.18 7.78
N THR A 561 2.77 -30.02 8.41
CA THR A 561 3.23 -31.16 9.23
C THR A 561 4.11 -32.16 8.46
N ALA A 562 3.88 -32.32 7.15
CA ALA A 562 4.72 -33.16 6.30
C ALA A 562 6.14 -32.61 6.12
N LEU A 563 6.34 -31.28 6.20
CA LEU A 563 7.65 -30.63 6.19
C LEU A 563 8.30 -30.69 7.58
N GLY A 564 7.52 -30.50 8.65
CA GLY A 564 7.99 -30.69 10.03
C GLY A 564 8.55 -32.07 10.28
N GLN A 565 7.87 -33.13 9.84
CA GLN A 565 8.41 -34.49 9.97
C GLN A 565 9.73 -34.67 9.20
N GLN A 566 9.86 -34.14 7.98
CA GLN A 566 11.11 -34.22 7.21
C GLN A 566 12.27 -33.48 7.89
N ILE A 567 12.00 -32.34 8.53
CA ILE A 567 12.98 -31.57 9.30
C ILE A 567 13.37 -32.34 10.57
N ALA A 568 12.39 -32.84 11.33
CA ALA A 568 12.60 -33.63 12.54
C ALA A 568 13.39 -34.93 12.28
N ASP A 569 13.03 -35.68 11.24
CA ASP A 569 13.73 -36.90 10.81
C ASP A 569 15.18 -36.61 10.41
N HIS A 570 15.41 -35.52 9.65
CA HIS A 570 16.75 -35.10 9.24
C HIS A 570 17.61 -34.67 10.44
N LEU A 571 17.05 -33.90 11.38
CA LEU A 571 17.73 -33.46 12.58
C LEU A 571 18.07 -34.64 13.50
N ALA A 572 17.15 -35.58 13.70
CA ALA A 572 17.38 -36.80 14.47
C ALA A 572 18.47 -37.69 13.83
N ALA A 573 18.45 -37.84 12.50
CA ALA A 573 19.45 -38.60 11.76
C ALA A 573 20.86 -37.95 11.75
N ASN A 574 20.96 -36.65 12.04
CA ASN A 574 22.21 -35.89 12.07
C ASN A 574 22.57 -35.36 13.47
N ALA A 575 21.90 -35.82 14.53
CA ALA A 575 22.00 -35.25 15.88
C ALA A 575 23.44 -35.12 16.39
N ASP A 576 24.27 -36.14 16.16
CA ASP A 576 25.69 -36.14 16.52
C ASP A 576 26.53 -35.13 15.71
N GLY A 577 26.22 -34.96 14.44
CA GLY A 577 26.92 -34.02 13.55
C GLY A 577 26.53 -32.55 13.79
N TYR A 578 25.41 -32.32 14.47
CA TYR A 578 24.88 -30.99 14.80
C TYR A 578 25.01 -30.61 16.28
N GLY A 579 25.44 -31.54 17.16
CA GLY A 579 25.56 -31.27 18.60
C GLY A 579 24.21 -31.11 19.31
N ILE A 580 23.18 -31.80 18.81
CA ILE A 580 21.81 -31.74 19.34
C ILE A 580 21.72 -32.51 20.67
N SER A 581 20.98 -31.95 21.62
CA SER A 581 20.63 -32.55 22.91
C SER A 581 19.27 -33.27 22.81
N TYR A 582 18.25 -32.54 22.36
CA TYR A 582 16.90 -33.05 22.11
C TYR A 582 16.16 -32.30 21.01
N ILE A 583 15.09 -32.93 20.50
CA ILE A 583 14.17 -32.41 19.49
C ILE A 583 12.73 -32.62 19.99
N MET A 584 11.86 -31.65 19.80
CA MET A 584 10.41 -31.78 20.03
C MET A 584 9.63 -31.47 18.74
N TRP A 585 8.67 -32.33 18.42
CA TRP A 585 7.82 -32.22 17.23
C TRP A 585 6.56 -33.09 17.38
N ASN A 586 5.36 -32.52 17.19
CA ASN A 586 4.08 -33.24 17.08
C ASN A 586 3.85 -34.23 18.26
N ASP A 587 3.89 -33.73 19.51
CA ASP A 587 3.87 -34.52 20.76
C ASP A 587 4.94 -35.63 20.89
N GLN A 588 5.96 -35.65 20.03
CA GLN A 588 7.10 -36.56 20.08
C GLN A 588 8.36 -35.86 20.59
N PHE A 589 9.11 -36.55 21.45
CA PHE A 589 10.39 -36.12 21.99
C PHE A 589 11.48 -37.10 21.59
N PHE A 590 12.63 -36.60 21.15
CA PHE A 590 13.84 -37.38 20.83
C PHE A 590 15.03 -36.79 21.58
N SER A 591 15.86 -37.61 22.21
CA SER A 591 17.05 -37.15 22.95
C SER A 591 18.28 -38.03 22.69
N THR A 592 19.47 -37.42 22.68
CA THR A 592 20.76 -38.15 22.56
C THR A 592 21.20 -38.82 23.87
N PHE A 593 20.40 -38.66 24.92
CA PHE A 593 20.54 -39.25 26.25
C PHE A 593 19.26 -40.05 26.62
N PRO A 594 19.36 -41.09 27.47
CA PRO A 594 18.20 -41.84 27.93
C PRO A 594 17.34 -41.02 28.91
N ASN A 595 16.02 -41.20 28.86
CA ASN A 595 15.06 -40.49 29.70
C ASN A 595 14.03 -41.46 30.32
N TYR A 596 13.15 -40.98 31.19
CA TYR A 596 12.20 -41.83 31.92
C TYR A 596 11.12 -42.51 31.05
N ARG A 597 11.00 -42.13 29.76
CA ARG A 597 10.09 -42.73 28.78
C ARG A 597 10.79 -43.61 27.73
N GLY A 598 12.12 -43.55 27.59
CA GLY A 598 12.82 -44.29 26.54
C GLY A 598 14.34 -44.14 26.50
N GLY A 599 14.97 -44.91 25.62
CA GLY A 599 16.42 -44.90 25.42
C GLY A 599 16.90 -43.70 24.60
N ALA A 600 18.21 -43.42 24.65
CA ALA A 600 18.85 -42.46 23.76
C ALA A 600 18.61 -42.83 22.28
N TYR A 601 18.50 -41.81 21.43
CA TYR A 601 18.25 -41.92 19.99
C TYR A 601 16.93 -42.64 19.65
N SER A 602 15.93 -42.55 20.51
CA SER A 602 14.56 -43.04 20.24
C SER A 602 13.53 -41.93 20.40
N TRP A 603 12.51 -41.95 19.53
CA TRP A 603 11.34 -41.10 19.64
C TRP A 603 10.37 -41.68 20.68
N VAL A 604 9.96 -40.87 21.65
CA VAL A 604 8.95 -41.19 22.66
C VAL A 604 7.77 -40.25 22.56
N ASN A 605 6.56 -40.72 22.87
CA ASN A 605 5.42 -39.82 23.03
C ASN A 605 5.59 -39.02 24.34
N TRP A 606 5.57 -37.70 24.23
CA TRP A 606 5.75 -36.76 25.33
C TRP A 606 4.41 -36.25 25.84
N GLY A 607 3.47 -35.96 24.94
CA GLY A 607 2.08 -35.65 25.27
C GLY A 607 1.90 -34.29 25.97
N ASP A 608 2.66 -33.30 25.52
CA ASP A 608 2.64 -31.90 25.95
C ASP A 608 1.57 -31.04 25.24
N GLY A 609 0.95 -31.56 24.18
CA GLY A 609 -0.08 -30.90 23.39
C GLY A 609 0.46 -29.79 22.46
N GLN A 610 1.74 -29.84 22.12
CA GLN A 610 2.50 -28.70 21.59
C GLN A 610 3.51 -29.13 20.49
N HIS A 611 4.28 -28.17 19.98
CA HIS A 611 5.28 -28.36 18.92
C HIS A 611 4.69 -28.89 17.59
N TYR A 612 3.47 -28.44 17.24
CA TYR A 612 2.74 -28.83 16.03
C TYR A 612 3.01 -27.91 14.82
N ASP A 613 3.39 -26.65 15.07
CA ASP A 613 3.61 -25.60 14.05
C ASP A 613 5.11 -25.29 13.82
N HIS A 614 6.00 -25.88 14.63
CA HIS A 614 7.45 -25.74 14.51
C HIS A 614 8.17 -26.98 15.04
N VAL A 615 9.33 -27.31 14.45
CA VAL A 615 10.26 -28.30 15.01
C VAL A 615 11.22 -27.57 15.95
N HIS A 616 11.11 -27.86 17.24
CA HIS A 616 12.01 -27.32 18.26
C HIS A 616 13.25 -28.20 18.42
N VAL A 617 14.44 -27.58 18.55
CA VAL A 617 15.72 -28.26 18.74
C VAL A 617 16.55 -27.54 19.80
N SER A 618 17.05 -28.29 20.77
CA SER A 618 17.98 -27.80 21.79
C SER A 618 19.36 -28.43 21.62
N PHE A 619 20.42 -27.64 21.87
CA PHE A 619 21.81 -27.95 21.56
C PHE A 619 22.68 -28.06 22.82
N CYS A 620 23.68 -28.93 22.76
CA CYS A 620 24.63 -29.11 23.85
C CYS A 620 25.67 -27.98 23.84
N SER A 621 25.91 -27.33 24.98
CA SER A 621 26.81 -26.16 25.10
C SER A 621 28.27 -26.42 24.64
N SER A 622 28.68 -27.70 24.60
CA SER A 622 29.96 -28.18 24.08
C SER A 622 30.04 -28.27 22.55
N GLY A 623 28.90 -28.23 21.85
CA GLY A 623 28.78 -28.62 20.44
C GLY A 623 28.97 -30.13 20.19
N GLN A 624 28.90 -30.97 21.24
CA GLN A 624 29.03 -32.43 21.16
C GLN A 624 27.79 -33.11 21.76
N SER A 625 27.27 -34.14 21.10
CA SER A 625 26.08 -34.90 21.53
C SER A 625 26.36 -35.97 22.60
N GLY A 626 25.28 -36.60 23.06
CA GLY A 626 25.33 -37.82 23.87
C GLY A 626 25.14 -37.59 25.36
N SER A 627 25.68 -38.49 26.19
CA SER A 627 25.53 -38.49 27.66
C SER A 627 26.45 -37.51 28.41
N TYR A 628 27.00 -36.52 27.71
CA TYR A 628 27.88 -35.47 28.24
C TYR A 628 27.46 -34.06 27.77
N CYS A 629 26.18 -33.95 27.40
CA CYS A 629 25.42 -32.71 27.44
C CYS A 629 24.92 -32.48 28.88
#